data_AF-A0A6S7AMI8-F1
#
_entry.id   AF-A0A6S7AMI8-F1
#
_cell.length_a   1.000
_cell.length_b   1.000
_cell.length_c   1.000
_cell.angle_alpha   90.00
_cell.angle_beta   90.00
_cell.angle_gamma   90.00
#
_symmetry.space_group_name_H-M   'P 1'
#
loop_
_entity.id
_entity.type
_entity.pdbx_description
1 polymer ?
#
loop_
_entity_poly.entity_id
_entity_poly.type
_entity_poly.pdbx_seq_one_letter_code
_entity_poly.pdbx_strand_id
1 'polypeptide(L)'
;MLHHPLTQNPWSVDTDCEFGPVSLSHLLQIDRARYAIQTIVRMVGNSAAEPDATGALPLDAWAVTALIGGVEGLCEHIGTLTDAMLEQAQSGQGGNADGDGATHDAPAAIQ
;
A
#
# COMPACT_ATOMS: atom_id res chain seq x y z
N MET A 1 28.47 -26.36 7.82
CA MET A 1 28.96 -25.68 9.04
C MET A 1 27.83 -25.75 10.08
N LEU A 2 28.11 -26.23 11.29
CA LEU A 2 27.13 -26.32 12.38
C LEU A 2 27.00 -24.93 13.03
N HIS A 3 25.84 -24.30 12.91
CA HIS A 3 25.56 -23.01 13.55
C HIS A 3 25.36 -23.21 15.07
N HIS A 4 26.17 -22.56 15.90
CA HIS A 4 26.06 -22.63 17.36
C HIS A 4 25.08 -21.55 17.86
N PRO A 5 24.15 -21.84 18.79
CA PRO A 5 23.14 -20.86 19.25
C PRO A 5 23.76 -19.60 19.87
N LEU A 6 24.95 -19.71 20.45
CA LEU A 6 25.69 -18.60 21.05
C LEU A 6 26.45 -17.74 20.04
N THR A 7 26.47 -18.13 18.76
CA THR A 7 27.05 -17.35 17.66
C THR A 7 25.99 -16.71 16.76
N GLN A 8 24.70 -16.82 17.11
CA GLN A 8 23.63 -16.14 16.40
C GLN A 8 23.66 -14.65 16.76
N ASN A 9 23.63 -13.80 15.73
CA ASN A 9 23.57 -12.36 15.93
C ASN A 9 22.17 -11.99 16.45
N PRO A 10 22.01 -11.46 17.67
CA PRO A 10 20.71 -11.09 18.21
C PRO A 10 20.04 -9.92 17.45
N TRP A 11 20.78 -9.29 16.54
CA TRP A 11 20.30 -8.25 15.63
C TRP A 11 20.14 -8.73 14.19
N SER A 12 20.30 -10.04 13.91
CA SER A 12 19.98 -10.55 12.57
C SER A 12 18.47 -10.57 12.39
N VAL A 13 17.95 -9.54 11.70
CA VAL A 13 16.60 -9.50 11.17
C VAL A 13 16.54 -10.34 9.89
N ASP A 14 17.04 -11.57 9.95
CA ASP A 14 16.99 -12.52 8.82
C ASP A 14 15.63 -13.23 8.75
N THR A 15 14.70 -12.85 9.63
CA THR A 15 13.35 -13.43 9.76
C THR A 15 12.26 -12.60 9.10
N ASP A 16 12.49 -11.32 8.79
CA ASP A 16 11.50 -10.53 8.05
C ASP A 16 11.72 -10.75 6.56
N CYS A 17 10.69 -11.23 5.87
CA CYS A 17 10.80 -11.50 4.45
C CYS A 17 11.01 -10.18 3.70
N GLU A 18 12.12 -10.07 2.96
CA GLU A 18 12.45 -8.86 2.18
C GLU A 18 11.42 -8.57 1.07
N PHE A 19 10.70 -9.61 0.62
CA PHE A 19 9.70 -9.52 -0.44
C PHE A 19 8.48 -10.35 -0.08
N GLY A 20 7.28 -9.84 -0.40
CA GLY A 20 6.05 -10.58 -0.27
C GLY A 20 5.00 -10.10 -1.28
N PRO A 21 4.09 -10.98 -1.72
CA PRO A 21 3.06 -10.60 -2.68
C PRO A 21 2.02 -9.69 -2.02
N VAL A 22 1.66 -8.61 -2.71
CA VAL A 22 0.59 -7.69 -2.30
C VAL A 22 -0.46 -7.58 -3.40
N SER A 23 -1.73 -7.38 -3.02
CA SER A 23 -2.78 -7.17 -4.01
C SER A 23 -2.57 -5.85 -4.76
N LEU A 24 -2.65 -5.89 -6.08
CA LEU A 24 -2.65 -4.69 -6.93
C LEU A 24 -3.81 -3.74 -6.60
N SER A 25 -4.92 -4.25 -6.06
CA SER A 25 -6.06 -3.42 -5.66
C SER A 25 -5.68 -2.41 -4.57
N HIS A 26 -4.85 -2.82 -3.60
CA HIS A 26 -4.40 -1.93 -2.53
C HIS A 26 -3.50 -0.81 -3.09
N LEU A 27 -2.58 -1.14 -4.01
CA LEU A 27 -1.73 -0.14 -4.67
C LEU A 27 -2.55 0.88 -5.47
N LEU A 28 -3.56 0.43 -6.21
CA LEU A 28 -4.45 1.32 -6.95
C LEU A 28 -5.27 2.23 -6.03
N GLN A 29 -5.68 1.74 -4.87
CA GLN A 29 -6.41 2.55 -3.87
C GLN A 29 -5.49 3.59 -3.23
N ILE A 30 -4.25 3.25 -2.91
CA ILE A 30 -3.25 4.19 -2.42
C ILE A 30 -3.00 5.30 -3.46
N ASP A 31 -2.85 4.94 -4.73
CA ASP A 31 -2.65 5.91 -5.81
C ASP A 31 -3.84 6.89 -5.94
N ARG A 32 -5.06 6.37 -5.88
CA ARG A 32 -6.28 7.22 -5.88
C ARG A 32 -6.33 8.14 -4.67
N ALA A 33 -6.04 7.63 -3.47
CA ALA A 33 -6.03 8.43 -2.24
C ALA A 33 -4.96 9.54 -2.32
N ARG A 34 -3.77 9.23 -2.84
CA ARG A 34 -2.71 10.21 -3.10
C ARG A 34 -3.20 11.36 -4.01
N TYR A 35 -3.85 11.04 -5.14
CA TYR A 35 -4.37 12.06 -6.05
C TYR A 35 -5.47 12.90 -5.43
N ALA A 36 -6.35 12.29 -4.63
CA ALA A 36 -7.39 13.00 -3.91
C ALA A 36 -6.79 14.00 -2.90
N ILE A 37 -5.83 13.56 -2.08
CA ILE A 37 -5.11 14.43 -1.13
C ILE A 37 -4.46 15.60 -1.86
N GLN A 38 -3.70 15.32 -2.93
CA GLN A 38 -3.04 16.37 -3.71
C GLN A 38 -4.03 17.39 -4.26
N THR A 39 -5.19 16.93 -4.74
CA THR A 39 -6.24 17.80 -5.28
C THR A 39 -6.84 18.68 -4.19
N ILE A 40 -7.17 18.10 -3.04
CA ILE A 40 -7.74 18.84 -1.91
C ILE A 40 -6.76 19.90 -1.41
N VAL A 41 -5.50 19.54 -1.18
CA VAL A 41 -4.47 20.46 -0.71
C VAL A 41 -4.31 21.64 -1.69
N ARG A 42 -4.34 21.37 -2.99
CA ARG A 42 -4.27 22.43 -4.00
C ARG A 42 -5.50 23.34 -4.00
N MET A 43 -6.71 22.79 -3.83
CA MET A 43 -7.93 23.59 -3.73
C MET A 43 -7.89 24.52 -2.51
N VAL A 44 -7.57 23.98 -1.33
CA VAL A 44 -7.46 24.75 -0.08
C VAL A 44 -6.35 25.80 -0.18
N GLY A 45 -5.17 25.40 -0.67
CA GLY A 45 -4.03 26.30 -0.85
C GLY A 45 -4.32 27.45 -1.81
N ASN A 46 -4.88 27.16 -2.98
CA ASN A 46 -5.24 28.19 -3.96
C ASN A 46 -6.29 29.16 -3.40
N SER A 47 -7.30 28.64 -2.68
CA SER A 47 -8.31 29.46 -2.04
C SER A 47 -7.74 30.39 -0.96
N ALA A 48 -6.66 29.99 -0.28
CA ALA A 48 -6.05 30.79 0.78
C ALA A 48 -5.04 31.81 0.24
N ALA A 49 -4.26 31.45 -0.78
CA ALA A 49 -3.16 32.26 -1.27
C ALA A 49 -3.57 33.24 -2.39
N GLU A 50 -4.47 32.82 -3.28
CA GLU A 50 -4.80 33.57 -4.49
C GLU A 50 -6.31 33.54 -4.81
N PRO A 51 -7.18 34.02 -3.89
CA PRO A 51 -8.64 33.98 -4.10
C PRO A 51 -9.07 34.71 -5.38
N ASP A 52 -8.42 35.85 -5.69
CA ASP A 52 -8.78 36.68 -6.84
C ASP A 52 -8.24 36.15 -8.19
N ALA A 53 -7.26 35.23 -8.18
CA ALA A 53 -6.63 34.73 -9.40
C ALA A 53 -7.51 33.76 -10.19
N THR A 54 -8.51 33.16 -9.54
CA THR A 54 -9.41 32.18 -10.16
C THR A 54 -10.75 32.77 -10.61
N GLY A 55 -11.07 34.00 -10.18
CA GLY A 55 -12.41 34.59 -10.35
C GLY A 55 -13.52 33.84 -9.61
N ALA A 56 -13.18 32.82 -8.81
CA ALA A 56 -14.11 32.05 -7.99
C ALA A 56 -14.13 32.58 -6.55
N LEU A 57 -15.26 32.40 -5.87
CA LEU A 57 -15.36 32.75 -4.45
C LEU A 57 -14.41 31.84 -3.63
N PRO A 58 -13.58 32.38 -2.73
CA PRO A 58 -12.81 31.56 -1.82
C PRO A 58 -13.70 30.62 -1.00
N LEU A 59 -13.16 29.44 -0.69
CA LEU A 59 -13.76 28.44 0.17
C LEU A 59 -14.05 29.04 1.54
N ASP A 60 -15.23 28.77 2.07
CA ASP A 60 -15.59 29.15 3.42
C ASP A 60 -14.92 28.24 4.46
N ALA A 61 -14.91 28.70 5.71
CA ALA A 61 -14.24 27.98 6.79
C ALA A 61 -14.78 26.56 7.01
N TRP A 62 -16.07 26.34 6.71
CA TRP A 62 -16.68 25.02 6.78
C TRP A 62 -16.16 24.11 5.66
N ALA A 63 -16.12 24.57 4.41
CA ALA A 63 -15.58 23.79 3.30
C ALA A 63 -14.11 23.44 3.52
N VAL A 64 -13.29 24.40 4.00
CA VAL A 64 -11.90 24.13 4.34
C VAL A 64 -11.78 23.05 5.41
N THR A 65 -12.53 23.17 6.51
CA THR A 65 -12.52 22.15 7.59
C THR A 65 -12.94 20.78 7.09
N ALA A 66 -14.01 20.70 6.29
CA ALA A 66 -14.49 19.45 5.73
C ALA A 66 -13.46 18.79 4.79
N LEU A 67 -12.79 19.59 3.95
CA LEU A 67 -11.75 19.12 3.04
C LEU A 67 -10.52 18.60 3.79
N ILE A 68 -10.06 19.32 4.82
CA ILE A 68 -8.93 18.86 5.65
C ILE A 68 -9.29 17.60 6.44
N GLY A 69 -10.49 17.51 7.01
CA GLY A 69 -10.98 16.27 7.64
C GLY A 69 -11.07 15.10 6.64
N GLY A 70 -11.41 15.38 5.38
CA GLY A 70 -11.34 14.39 4.30
C GLY A 70 -9.92 13.90 4.02
N VAL A 71 -8.92 14.78 4.08
CA VAL A 71 -7.50 14.40 3.95
C VAL A 71 -7.07 13.50 5.11
N GLU A 72 -7.47 13.82 6.34
CA GLU A 72 -7.20 12.98 7.51
C GLU A 72 -7.78 11.56 7.34
N GLY A 73 -9.04 11.46 6.92
CA GLY A 73 -9.68 10.17 6.64
C GLY A 73 -9.02 9.39 5.49
N LEU A 74 -8.53 10.07 4.46
CA LEU A 74 -7.76 9.42 3.39
C LEU A 74 -6.41 8.89 3.89
N CYS A 75 -5.73 9.61 4.78
CA CYS A 75 -4.49 9.15 5.41
C CYS A 75 -4.73 7.93 6.30
N GLU A 76 -5.80 7.93 7.10
CA GLU A 76 -6.21 6.78 7.91
C GLU A 76 -6.48 5.55 7.03
N HIS A 77 -7.21 5.75 5.92
CA HIS A 77 -7.49 4.69 4.96
C HIS A 77 -6.20 4.11 4.33
N ILE A 78 -5.24 4.96 3.95
CA ILE A 78 -3.91 4.51 3.46
C ILE A 78 -3.19 3.68 4.53
N GLY A 79 -3.27 4.08 5.80
CA GLY A 79 -2.73 3.31 6.93
C GLY A 79 -3.33 1.90 6.98
N THR A 80 -4.65 1.80 6.95
CA THR A 80 -5.35 0.50 6.93
C THR A 80 -4.94 -0.37 5.74
N LEU A 81 -4.78 0.21 4.54
CA LEU A 81 -4.33 -0.51 3.36
C LEU A 81 -2.89 -1.00 3.51
N THR A 82 -2.02 -0.19 4.11
CA THR A 82 -0.61 -0.55 4.31
C THR A 82 -0.48 -1.69 5.31
N ASP A 83 -1.24 -1.66 6.40
CA ASP A 83 -1.29 -2.75 7.39
C ASP A 83 -1.76 -4.06 6.74
N ALA A 84 -2.85 -4.00 5.96
CA ALA A 84 -3.35 -5.17 5.22
C ALA A 84 -2.35 -5.70 4.19
N MET A 85 -1.60 -4.82 3.52
CA MET A 85 -0.54 -5.21 2.60
C MET A 85 0.61 -5.90 3.33
N LEU A 86 1.02 -5.41 4.50
CA LEU A 86 2.07 -6.03 5.32
C LEU A 86 1.64 -7.41 5.82
N GLU A 87 0.41 -7.55 6.32
CA GLU A 87 -0.15 -8.83 6.75
C GLU A 87 -0.22 -9.83 5.58
N GLN A 88 -0.65 -9.37 4.39
CA GLN A 88 -0.70 -10.20 3.19
C GLN A 88 0.70 -10.65 2.75
N ALA A 89 1.66 -9.74 2.73
CA ALA A 89 3.04 -10.02 2.34
C ALA A 89 3.68 -11.08 3.24
N GLN A 90 3.41 -11.03 4.55
CA GLN A 90 3.89 -12.01 5.53
C GLN A 90 3.18 -13.37 5.39
N SER A 91 1.88 -13.36 5.08
CA SER A 91 1.06 -14.59 4.99
C SER A 91 1.29 -15.38 3.69
N GLY A 92 1.61 -14.71 2.58
CA GLY A 92 1.85 -15.33 1.28
C GLY A 92 3.06 -16.28 1.22
N GLN A 93 3.96 -16.20 2.20
CA GLN A 93 5.16 -17.05 2.28
C GLN A 93 4.85 -18.49 2.77
N GLY A 94 3.74 -18.69 3.49
CA GLY A 94 3.39 -19.98 4.12
C GLY A 94 2.68 -21.00 3.21
N GLY A 95 2.34 -20.64 1.96
CA GLY A 95 1.45 -21.43 1.09
C GLY A 95 2.14 -22.32 0.04
N ASN A 96 3.46 -22.24 -0.15
CA ASN A 96 4.16 -22.99 -1.20
C ASN A 96 4.68 -24.38 -0.75
N ALA A 97 4.13 -24.95 0.32
CA ALA A 97 4.54 -26.28 0.79
C ALA A 97 3.64 -27.45 0.35
N ASP A 98 2.43 -27.23 -0.19
CA ASP A 98 1.53 -28.34 -0.57
C ASP A 98 0.82 -28.10 -1.90
N GLY A 99 1.60 -28.06 -2.98
CA GLY A 99 1.10 -27.96 -4.35
C GLY A 99 1.89 -28.80 -5.36
N ASP A 100 2.47 -29.92 -4.93
CA ASP A 100 3.00 -30.94 -5.84
C ASP A 100 1.83 -31.78 -6.38
N GLY A 101 1.30 -31.37 -7.53
CA GLY A 101 0.13 -32.04 -8.11
C GLY A 101 -0.30 -31.52 -9.47
N ALA A 102 0.61 -30.99 -10.27
CA ALA A 102 0.37 -30.74 -11.68
C ALA A 102 1.45 -31.46 -12.49
N THR A 103 1.34 -32.78 -12.56
CA THR A 103 2.02 -33.59 -13.56
C THR A 103 1.60 -33.08 -14.94
N HIS A 104 2.51 -32.36 -15.59
CA HIS A 104 2.42 -32.02 -16.99
C HIS A 104 2.52 -33.33 -17.80
N ASP A 105 1.39 -33.90 -18.19
CA ASP A 105 1.35 -34.95 -19.21
C ASP A 105 1.76 -34.31 -20.55
N ALA A 106 2.96 -34.63 -21.02
CA ALA A 106 3.38 -34.37 -22.38
C ALA A 106 2.84 -35.50 -23.27
N PRO A 107 2.18 -35.21 -24.40
CA PRO A 107 1.68 -36.27 -25.27
C PRO A 107 2.85 -37.01 -25.93
N ALA A 108 2.85 -38.34 -25.81
CA ALA A 108 3.83 -39.19 -26.47
C ALA A 108 3.74 -39.04 -27.99
N ALA A 109 4.88 -38.77 -28.61
CA ALA A 109 5.04 -38.72 -30.06
C ALA A 109 4.57 -40.03 -30.71
N ILE A 110 3.70 -39.91 -31.70
CA ILE A 110 3.21 -41.00 -32.55
C ILE A 110 4.37 -41.42 -33.47
N GLN A 111 4.82 -42.68 -33.35
CA GLN A 111 5.61 -43.37 -34.37
C GLN A 111 4.69 -44.14 -35.31
#